data_AF-V2YJ87-F1
#
_entry.id   AF-V2YJ87-F1
#
_cell.length_a   1.000
_cell.length_b   1.000
_cell.length_c   1.000
_cell.angle_alpha   90.00
_cell.angle_beta   90.00
_cell.angle_gamma   90.00
#
_symmetry.space_group_name_H-M   'P 1'
#
loop_
_entity.id
_entity.type
_entity.pdbx_description
1 polymer ?
#
loop_
_entity_poly.entity_id
_entity_poly.type
_entity_poly.pdbx_seq_one_letter_code
_entity_poly.pdbx_strand_id
1 'polypeptide(L)'
;MAREKKEKKEKKPKKAKKEKKEKTGKKGGKKKLLLILIPVLILIAAGAFAVVRFVLPNLGGKEVDEAAKKPVAVENYEIGEDAAPALDTVFVDTEDQKEGRLLANRGPEKESKGEEPAVEGRIYIYEMENYASVVGRYLDLLMGEEQGFQLVDETYLILEERPELADEEGSLTLAKTSVQEGRVFQLAIGWSQANGNLTIRTSVPEGKLHRPEKEKEDDGPPPASVREQLDALEQLTPAQLTLPGNSMSSYEIYPIEGFVTIDGNLCRRFNFYDKEKPGDIAGIIFYSGDMQHTYRMDVDDNTIITELK
;
A
#
# COMPACT_ATOMS: atom_id res chain seq x y z
N MET A 1 89.96 2.43 -18.45
CA MET A 1 89.76 3.28 -19.66
C MET A 1 88.55 2.73 -20.42
N ALA A 2 87.80 3.57 -21.16
CA ALA A 2 86.75 3.27 -22.17
C ALA A 2 85.73 2.10 -21.92
N ARG A 3 84.39 2.24 -22.01
CA ARG A 3 83.55 2.55 -23.20
C ARG A 3 83.86 1.66 -24.42
N GLU A 4 82.92 1.08 -25.18
CA GLU A 4 81.44 0.98 -25.21
C GLU A 4 81.09 -0.18 -26.22
N LYS A 5 79.88 -0.69 -26.53
CA LYS A 5 78.45 -0.31 -26.35
C LYS A 5 77.52 -1.56 -26.61
N LYS A 6 76.19 -1.38 -26.47
CA LYS A 6 75.06 -2.15 -27.08
C LYS A 6 74.70 -3.59 -26.61
N GLU A 7 73.64 -3.64 -25.81
CA GLU A 7 72.36 -4.39 -25.94
C GLU A 7 72.10 -5.36 -27.15
N LYS A 8 71.18 -6.36 -27.09
CA LYS A 8 69.96 -6.49 -26.24
C LYS A 8 69.43 -7.95 -26.05
N LYS A 9 69.01 -8.25 -24.80
CA LYS A 9 67.99 -9.22 -24.31
C LYS A 9 67.87 -10.66 -24.86
N GLU A 10 67.87 -11.61 -23.92
CA GLU A 10 67.68 -13.07 -24.10
C GLU A 10 66.32 -13.59 -23.53
N LYS A 11 66.08 -14.91 -23.50
CA LYS A 11 64.76 -15.56 -23.27
C LYS A 11 64.64 -16.37 -21.96
N LYS A 12 63.51 -16.19 -21.24
CA LYS A 12 62.79 -17.24 -20.43
C LYS A 12 63.54 -17.85 -19.20
N PRO A 13 62.94 -18.77 -18.37
CA PRO A 13 61.58 -18.82 -17.78
C PRO A 13 61.46 -19.32 -16.30
N LYS A 14 60.21 -19.39 -15.79
CA LYS A 14 59.63 -20.39 -14.82
C LYS A 14 59.74 -20.23 -13.27
N LYS A 15 58.73 -20.86 -12.61
CA LYS A 15 58.49 -21.17 -11.16
C LYS A 15 57.98 -20.04 -10.24
N ALA A 16 57.36 -20.30 -9.06
CA ALA A 16 56.15 -21.11 -8.72
C ALA A 16 55.92 -21.21 -7.17
N LYS A 17 54.64 -21.24 -6.71
CA LYS A 17 54.16 -21.49 -5.30
C LYS A 17 54.56 -20.38 -4.28
N LYS A 18 53.97 -20.24 -3.06
CA LYS A 18 52.96 -21.02 -2.28
C LYS A 18 52.16 -20.14 -1.26
N GLU A 19 50.94 -20.60 -0.95
CA GLU A 19 50.01 -20.42 0.21
C GLU A 19 50.23 -19.47 1.43
N LYS A 20 49.10 -18.84 1.85
CA LYS A 20 48.53 -18.59 3.21
C LYS A 20 49.45 -18.43 4.46
N LYS A 21 49.32 -17.31 5.20
CA LYS A 21 48.43 -17.18 6.41
C LYS A 21 48.42 -15.79 7.11
N GLU A 22 47.20 -15.27 7.34
CA GLU A 22 46.61 -14.80 8.62
C GLU A 22 47.25 -13.71 9.55
N LYS A 23 46.37 -12.84 10.12
CA LYS A 23 46.54 -11.87 11.25
C LYS A 23 47.35 -10.58 10.93
N THR A 24 47.12 -9.39 11.52
CA THR A 24 46.25 -8.91 12.63
C THR A 24 45.60 -7.53 12.36
N GLY A 25 44.38 -7.30 12.87
CA GLY A 25 44.04 -6.13 13.71
C GLY A 25 44.06 -4.67 13.20
N LYS A 26 42.87 -4.17 12.81
CA LYS A 26 42.21 -2.93 13.32
C LYS A 26 42.97 -1.57 13.27
N LYS A 27 42.49 -0.63 12.41
CA LYS A 27 41.72 0.60 12.81
C LYS A 27 41.61 1.65 11.68
N GLY A 28 40.38 2.12 11.38
CA GLY A 28 40.12 3.39 10.68
C GLY A 28 39.78 3.32 9.18
N GLY A 29 38.61 3.84 8.79
CA GLY A 29 38.22 4.07 7.38
C GLY A 29 36.76 3.67 7.08
N LYS A 30 35.84 4.65 7.06
CA LYS A 30 34.44 4.43 6.62
C LYS A 30 34.39 4.22 5.10
N LYS A 31 34.02 3.03 4.62
CA LYS A 31 33.50 2.79 3.26
C LYS A 31 32.33 1.81 3.32
N LYS A 32 31.31 2.04 2.48
CA LYS A 32 30.03 1.30 2.50
C LYS A 32 30.26 -0.17 2.12
N LEU A 33 29.67 -1.09 2.88
CA LEU A 33 29.54 -2.48 2.47
C LEU A 33 28.36 -2.57 1.50
N LEU A 34 28.64 -2.79 0.21
CA LEU A 34 27.59 -3.10 -0.76
C LEU A 34 27.18 -4.56 -0.56
N LEU A 35 26.12 -4.79 0.21
CA LEU A 35 25.57 -6.13 0.41
C LEU A 35 24.84 -6.52 -0.88
N ILE A 36 25.25 -7.64 -1.48
CA ILE A 36 24.68 -8.14 -2.74
C ILE A 36 23.31 -8.74 -2.43
N LEU A 37 22.26 -7.96 -2.63
CA LEU A 37 20.88 -8.46 -2.69
C LEU A 37 20.61 -9.08 -4.06
N ILE A 38 19.89 -10.19 -4.04
CA ILE A 38 19.52 -10.96 -5.22
C ILE A 38 18.41 -10.20 -5.97
N PRO A 39 18.51 -9.98 -7.29
CA PRO A 39 17.42 -9.41 -8.07
C PRO A 39 16.31 -10.45 -8.25
N VAL A 40 15.35 -10.47 -7.33
CA VAL A 40 14.03 -11.07 -7.57
C VAL A 40 13.32 -10.23 -8.63
N LEU A 41 12.60 -10.87 -9.56
CA LEU A 41 12.02 -10.19 -10.71
C LEU A 41 10.81 -9.35 -10.30
N ILE A 42 10.94 -8.02 -10.37
CA ILE A 42 9.81 -7.09 -10.44
C ILE A 42 9.27 -7.17 -11.88
N LEU A 43 8.03 -7.61 -12.09
CA LEU A 43 7.57 -7.98 -13.43
C LEU A 43 6.07 -7.77 -13.73
N ILE A 44 5.24 -7.40 -12.77
CA ILE A 44 3.77 -7.33 -12.96
C ILE A 44 3.34 -5.88 -13.21
N ALA A 45 3.69 -4.95 -12.31
CA ALA A 45 3.57 -3.51 -12.54
C ALA A 45 4.68 -3.02 -13.49
N ALA A 46 5.92 -3.45 -13.26
CA ALA A 46 7.04 -3.16 -14.15
C ALA A 46 6.88 -3.78 -15.56
N GLY A 47 5.97 -4.76 -15.71
CA GLY A 47 5.66 -5.40 -16.99
C GLY A 47 5.18 -4.41 -18.05
N ALA A 48 4.39 -3.39 -17.69
CA ALA A 48 3.96 -2.36 -18.63
C ALA A 48 5.16 -1.58 -19.21
N PHE A 49 6.06 -1.11 -18.34
CA PHE A 49 7.24 -0.33 -18.74
C PHE A 49 8.31 -1.19 -19.45
N ALA A 50 8.46 -2.45 -19.05
CA ALA A 50 9.38 -3.41 -19.69
C ALA A 50 8.93 -3.77 -21.11
N VAL A 51 7.62 -3.98 -21.33
CA VAL A 51 7.04 -4.21 -22.66
C VAL A 51 7.22 -2.97 -23.54
N VAL A 52 6.97 -1.75 -23.02
CA VAL A 52 7.29 -0.50 -23.73
C VAL A 52 8.75 -0.48 -24.18
N ARG A 53 9.71 -0.82 -23.31
CA ARG A 53 11.14 -0.86 -23.68
C ARG A 53 11.55 -1.95 -24.67
N PHE A 54 10.81 -3.05 -24.78
CA PHE A 54 11.16 -4.16 -25.68
C PHE A 54 10.41 -4.14 -27.02
N VAL A 55 9.22 -3.52 -27.08
CA VAL A 55 8.39 -3.44 -28.31
C VAL A 55 8.73 -2.22 -29.17
N LEU A 56 9.15 -1.09 -28.57
CA LEU A 56 9.43 0.15 -29.30
C LEU A 56 10.73 0.25 -30.15
N PRO A 57 11.79 -0.59 -30.01
CA PRO A 57 13.05 -0.41 -30.77
C PRO A 57 12.93 -0.41 -32.31
N ASN A 58 11.85 -0.99 -32.86
CA ASN A 58 11.69 -1.20 -34.31
C ASN A 58 10.76 -0.20 -35.02
N LEU A 59 10.30 0.88 -34.36
CA LEU A 59 9.55 1.97 -35.03
C LEU A 59 10.45 2.92 -35.87
N GLY A 60 11.61 2.42 -36.31
CA GLY A 60 12.58 3.13 -37.15
C GLY A 60 12.53 2.69 -38.62
N GLY A 61 11.63 3.30 -39.40
CA GLY A 61 11.79 3.40 -40.87
C GLY A 61 11.69 2.10 -41.68
N LYS A 62 10.49 1.50 -41.73
CA LYS A 62 10.07 0.69 -42.87
C LYS A 62 8.60 0.90 -43.17
N GLU A 63 8.23 0.78 -44.44
CA GLU A 63 6.88 1.06 -44.91
C GLU A 63 5.87 0.11 -44.25
N VAL A 64 4.77 0.69 -43.75
CA VAL A 64 3.67 -0.08 -43.14
C VAL A 64 2.88 -0.73 -44.28
N ASP A 65 2.90 -2.06 -44.32
CA ASP A 65 2.16 -2.84 -45.31
C ASP A 65 0.66 -2.48 -45.26
N GLU A 66 0.06 -2.10 -46.39
CA GLU A 66 -1.20 -1.32 -46.45
C GLU A 66 -2.47 -2.17 -46.19
N ALA A 67 -2.33 -3.23 -45.39
CA ALA A 67 -3.38 -4.18 -45.02
C ALA A 67 -3.82 -4.06 -43.54
N ALA A 68 -3.18 -3.20 -42.75
CA ALA A 68 -3.62 -2.89 -41.39
C ALA A 68 -4.95 -2.12 -41.41
N LYS A 69 -6.07 -2.81 -41.18
CA LYS A 69 -7.37 -2.17 -40.93
C LYS A 69 -7.21 -1.10 -39.84
N LYS A 70 -7.72 0.11 -40.10
CA LYS A 70 -7.81 1.17 -39.08
C LYS A 70 -8.48 0.60 -37.82
N PRO A 71 -8.00 0.91 -36.61
CA PRO A 71 -8.68 0.54 -35.37
C PRO A 71 -10.12 1.05 -35.41
N VAL A 72 -11.06 0.15 -35.10
CA VAL A 72 -12.44 0.51 -34.79
C VAL A 72 -12.45 0.90 -33.31
N ALA A 73 -13.18 1.95 -32.95
CA ALA A 73 -13.43 2.29 -31.56
C ALA A 73 -14.05 1.09 -30.82
N VAL A 74 -13.76 0.99 -29.53
CA VAL A 74 -14.15 -0.16 -28.69
C VAL A 74 -15.04 0.38 -27.58
N GLU A 75 -16.17 -0.27 -27.33
CA GLU A 75 -17.09 0.12 -26.24
C GLU A 75 -16.71 -0.56 -24.92
N ASN A 76 -16.34 -1.85 -24.98
CA ASN A 76 -15.89 -2.64 -23.82
C ASN A 76 -14.59 -3.39 -24.10
N TYR A 77 -13.76 -3.56 -23.08
CA TYR A 77 -12.69 -4.56 -23.05
C TYR A 77 -13.26 -5.87 -22.51
N GLU A 78 -13.17 -6.93 -23.31
CA GLU A 78 -13.86 -8.21 -23.07
C GLU A 78 -12.87 -9.38 -23.11
N ILE A 79 -12.96 -10.29 -22.13
CA ILE A 79 -12.27 -11.59 -22.09
C ILE A 79 -13.25 -12.65 -21.56
N GLY A 80 -13.74 -13.53 -22.44
CA GLY A 80 -14.80 -14.47 -22.08
C GLY A 80 -16.09 -13.71 -21.75
N GLU A 81 -16.57 -13.86 -20.51
CA GLU A 81 -17.71 -13.10 -19.97
C GLU A 81 -17.27 -11.93 -19.05
N ASP A 82 -15.96 -11.74 -18.81
CA ASP A 82 -15.44 -10.58 -18.08
C ASP A 82 -15.43 -9.34 -18.98
N ALA A 83 -16.03 -8.24 -18.50
CA ALA A 83 -16.14 -6.98 -19.23
C ALA A 83 -15.83 -5.75 -18.37
N ALA A 84 -15.31 -4.71 -19.01
CA ALA A 84 -15.14 -3.35 -18.50
C ALA A 84 -15.37 -2.31 -19.62
N PRO A 85 -15.94 -1.13 -19.32
CA PRO A 85 -15.99 -0.01 -20.27
C PRO A 85 -14.59 0.33 -20.79
N ALA A 86 -14.47 0.59 -22.09
CA ALA A 86 -13.21 1.03 -22.70
C ALA A 86 -12.89 2.50 -22.35
N LEU A 87 -11.62 2.89 -22.45
CA LEU A 87 -11.19 4.28 -22.24
C LEU A 87 -11.89 5.28 -23.17
N ASP A 88 -12.27 4.84 -24.38
CA ASP A 88 -13.06 5.62 -25.35
C ASP A 88 -14.36 6.18 -24.73
N THR A 89 -14.93 5.50 -23.73
CA THR A 89 -16.21 5.88 -23.09
C THR A 89 -16.12 7.11 -22.19
N VAL A 90 -14.92 7.53 -21.77
CA VAL A 90 -14.71 8.72 -20.92
C VAL A 90 -14.11 9.92 -21.67
N PHE A 91 -13.85 9.82 -22.98
CA PHE A 91 -13.37 10.95 -23.79
C PHE A 91 -14.48 12.01 -23.96
N VAL A 92 -14.16 13.25 -23.60
CA VAL A 92 -15.02 14.43 -23.78
C VAL A 92 -14.59 15.15 -25.06
N ASP A 93 -15.00 14.59 -26.19
CA ASP A 93 -14.79 15.21 -27.49
C ASP A 93 -15.60 16.52 -27.64
N THR A 94 -14.98 17.50 -28.28
CA THR A 94 -15.59 18.78 -28.68
C THR A 94 -15.62 18.90 -30.21
N GLU A 95 -16.25 19.95 -30.74
CA GLU A 95 -16.33 20.14 -32.20
C GLU A 95 -14.94 20.34 -32.85
N ASP A 96 -14.00 20.97 -32.13
CA ASP A 96 -12.64 21.28 -32.63
C ASP A 96 -11.54 20.32 -32.10
N GLN A 97 -11.74 19.64 -30.97
CA GLN A 97 -10.70 18.82 -30.31
C GLN A 97 -11.23 17.48 -29.80
N LYS A 98 -10.43 16.41 -29.99
CA LYS A 98 -10.63 15.10 -29.37
C LYS A 98 -9.62 14.88 -28.25
N GLU A 99 -10.03 14.24 -27.15
CA GLU A 99 -9.12 14.00 -26.01
C GLU A 99 -8.12 12.86 -26.25
N GLY A 100 -8.49 11.88 -27.08
CA GLY A 100 -7.64 10.74 -27.39
C GLY A 100 -8.19 9.86 -28.50
N ARG A 101 -7.40 8.84 -28.89
CA ARG A 101 -7.76 7.90 -29.96
C ARG A 101 -7.06 6.56 -29.84
N LEU A 102 -7.80 5.46 -30.04
CA LEU A 102 -7.23 4.11 -30.17
C LEU A 102 -6.35 4.00 -31.45
N LEU A 103 -5.06 3.71 -31.27
CA LEU A 103 -4.10 3.40 -32.33
C LEU A 103 -3.96 1.91 -32.64
N ALA A 104 -4.19 1.02 -31.67
CA ALA A 104 -4.16 -0.43 -31.89
C ALA A 104 -4.93 -1.21 -30.82
N ASN A 105 -5.56 -2.32 -31.22
CA ASN A 105 -6.01 -3.41 -30.36
C ASN A 105 -5.30 -4.68 -30.82
N ARG A 106 -4.42 -5.23 -29.98
CA ARG A 106 -3.63 -6.44 -30.24
C ARG A 106 -4.17 -7.58 -29.37
N GLY A 107 -4.46 -8.72 -29.98
CA GLY A 107 -4.73 -9.96 -29.24
C GLY A 107 -3.45 -10.54 -28.63
N PRO A 108 -3.54 -11.70 -27.95
CA PRO A 108 -2.33 -12.45 -27.61
C PRO A 108 -1.62 -12.84 -28.90
N GLU A 109 -0.28 -12.77 -28.91
CA GLU A 109 0.48 -13.22 -30.07
C GLU A 109 0.24 -14.73 -30.28
N LYS A 110 0.10 -15.16 -31.54
CA LYS A 110 0.02 -16.58 -31.86
C LYS A 110 1.42 -17.17 -31.73
N GLU A 111 1.77 -17.57 -30.52
CA GLU A 111 3.08 -18.16 -30.23
C GLU A 111 3.35 -19.40 -31.10
N SER A 112 4.64 -19.60 -31.34
CA SER A 112 5.14 -20.76 -32.08
C SER A 112 4.76 -22.04 -31.36
N LYS A 113 4.43 -23.12 -32.10
CA LYS A 113 4.14 -24.44 -31.52
C LYS A 113 5.20 -24.87 -30.50
N GLY A 114 4.91 -24.80 -29.20
CA GLY A 114 5.87 -25.19 -28.17
C GLY A 114 5.37 -25.05 -26.73
N GLU A 115 4.92 -23.86 -26.34
CA GLU A 115 4.72 -23.50 -24.92
C GLU A 115 3.24 -23.43 -24.49
N GLU A 116 3.03 -23.20 -23.19
CA GLU A 116 1.74 -23.26 -22.50
C GLU A 116 0.74 -22.19 -23.01
N PRO A 117 -0.58 -22.39 -22.87
CA PRO A 117 -1.57 -21.45 -23.41
C PRO A 117 -1.37 -20.03 -22.86
N ALA A 118 -0.93 -19.12 -23.74
CA ALA A 118 -0.72 -17.72 -23.42
C ALA A 118 -1.94 -17.12 -22.72
N VAL A 119 -1.70 -16.50 -21.55
CA VAL A 119 -2.75 -15.94 -20.68
C VAL A 119 -3.68 -15.05 -21.50
N GLU A 120 -4.98 -15.36 -21.49
CA GLU A 120 -5.97 -14.61 -22.24
C GLU A 120 -5.90 -13.13 -21.88
N GLY A 121 -5.67 -12.29 -22.89
CA GLY A 121 -5.39 -10.88 -22.70
C GLY A 121 -5.24 -10.12 -24.00
N ARG A 122 -5.44 -8.80 -23.93
CA ARG A 122 -5.34 -7.88 -25.07
C ARG A 122 -4.55 -6.64 -24.69
N ILE A 123 -3.92 -6.01 -25.68
CA ILE A 123 -3.17 -4.75 -25.51
C ILE A 123 -3.81 -3.69 -26.40
N TYR A 124 -4.34 -2.65 -25.76
CA TYR A 124 -4.93 -1.47 -26.38
C TYR A 124 -3.93 -0.31 -26.25
N ILE A 125 -3.69 0.42 -27.34
CA ILE A 125 -2.73 1.54 -27.39
C ILE A 125 -3.48 2.79 -27.84
N TYR A 126 -3.33 3.88 -27.10
CA TYR A 126 -4.02 5.16 -27.27
C TYR A 126 -3.04 6.32 -27.44
N GLU A 127 -3.35 7.22 -28.38
CA GLU A 127 -2.71 8.51 -28.59
C GLU A 127 -3.53 9.60 -27.89
N MET A 128 -2.90 10.40 -27.03
CA MET A 128 -3.53 11.47 -26.23
C MET A 128 -2.47 12.37 -25.58
N GLU A 129 -2.88 13.53 -25.03
CA GLU A 129 -1.97 14.49 -24.38
C GLU A 129 -2.23 14.68 -22.88
N ASN A 130 -3.49 14.58 -22.42
CA ASN A 130 -3.92 14.90 -21.05
C ASN A 130 -4.16 13.65 -20.18
N TYR A 131 -3.15 12.78 -20.08
CA TYR A 131 -3.21 11.47 -19.42
C TYR A 131 -3.83 11.50 -18.02
N ALA A 132 -3.38 12.38 -17.13
CA ALA A 132 -3.82 12.42 -15.73
C ALA A 132 -5.32 12.76 -15.59
N SER A 133 -5.82 13.66 -16.45
CA SER A 133 -7.24 14.05 -16.50
C SER A 133 -8.15 12.92 -16.99
N VAL A 134 -7.74 12.19 -18.03
CA VAL A 134 -8.56 11.14 -18.63
C VAL A 134 -8.47 9.85 -17.81
N VAL A 135 -7.27 9.44 -17.37
CA VAL A 135 -7.09 8.34 -16.41
C VAL A 135 -7.82 8.65 -15.12
N GLY A 136 -7.84 9.93 -14.68
CA GLY A 136 -8.62 10.40 -13.54
C GLY A 136 -10.10 9.99 -13.62
N ARG A 137 -10.79 10.40 -14.69
CA ARG A 137 -12.20 10.05 -14.93
C ARG A 137 -12.42 8.55 -15.17
N TYR A 138 -11.45 7.87 -15.77
CA TYR A 138 -11.54 6.43 -16.00
C TYR A 138 -11.46 5.62 -14.70
N LEU A 139 -10.66 6.06 -13.72
CA LEU A 139 -10.68 5.51 -12.36
C LEU A 139 -12.04 5.75 -11.69
N ASP A 140 -12.61 6.95 -11.82
CA ASP A 140 -13.92 7.29 -11.24
C ASP A 140 -15.03 6.38 -11.78
N LEU A 141 -14.99 6.06 -13.09
CA LEU A 141 -15.91 5.12 -13.74
C LEU A 141 -15.70 3.68 -13.26
N LEU A 142 -14.47 3.17 -13.30
CA LEU A 142 -14.16 1.76 -12.99
C LEU A 142 -14.31 1.42 -11.51
N MET A 143 -14.03 2.37 -10.61
CA MET A 143 -14.16 2.20 -9.16
C MET A 143 -15.59 2.46 -8.64
N GLY A 144 -16.52 2.86 -9.52
CA GLY A 144 -17.94 2.96 -9.20
C GLY A 144 -18.57 1.58 -8.89
N GLU A 145 -19.61 1.56 -8.05
CA GLU A 145 -20.24 0.34 -7.55
C GLU A 145 -20.72 -0.63 -8.66
N GLU A 146 -21.12 -0.09 -9.81
CA GLU A 146 -21.54 -0.86 -10.98
C GLU A 146 -20.38 -1.65 -11.61
N GLN A 147 -19.18 -1.07 -11.65
CA GLN A 147 -18.04 -1.63 -12.37
C GLN A 147 -17.14 -2.48 -11.46
N GLY A 148 -17.06 -2.12 -10.17
CA GLY A 148 -16.54 -2.97 -9.09
C GLY A 148 -15.03 -3.19 -9.08
N PHE A 149 -14.25 -2.41 -9.81
CA PHE A 149 -12.79 -2.51 -9.77
C PHE A 149 -12.20 -1.84 -8.52
N GLN A 150 -11.12 -2.40 -8.01
CA GLN A 150 -10.28 -1.80 -6.98
C GLN A 150 -8.85 -1.61 -7.54
N LEU A 151 -8.17 -0.54 -7.11
CA LEU A 151 -6.75 -0.35 -7.36
C LEU A 151 -5.96 -1.40 -6.56
N VAL A 152 -4.94 -2.01 -7.19
CA VAL A 152 -4.17 -3.10 -6.59
C VAL A 152 -2.67 -3.04 -6.88
N ASP A 153 -1.88 -3.70 -6.01
CA ASP A 153 -0.45 -3.97 -6.23
C ASP A 153 -0.20 -5.24 -7.07
N GLU A 154 1.09 -5.64 -7.21
CA GLU A 154 1.51 -6.86 -7.93
C GLU A 154 0.99 -8.18 -7.31
N THR A 155 0.46 -8.16 -6.08
CA THR A 155 -0.04 -9.33 -5.33
C THR A 155 -1.56 -9.39 -5.24
N TYR A 156 -2.28 -8.41 -5.82
CA TYR A 156 -3.71 -8.16 -5.64
C TYR A 156 -4.11 -7.66 -4.23
N LEU A 157 -3.17 -7.02 -3.52
CA LEU A 157 -3.48 -6.21 -2.35
C LEU A 157 -4.24 -4.96 -2.80
N ILE A 158 -5.46 -4.77 -2.30
CA ILE A 158 -6.27 -3.57 -2.53
C ILE A 158 -5.58 -2.38 -1.88
N LEU A 159 -5.32 -1.34 -2.68
CA LEU A 159 -4.76 -0.07 -2.21
C LEU A 159 -5.88 0.76 -1.58
N GLU A 160 -5.66 1.23 -0.34
CA GLU A 160 -6.63 2.05 0.39
C GLU A 160 -6.60 3.53 -0.06
N GLU A 161 -5.46 3.98 -0.60
CA GLU A 161 -5.29 5.31 -1.16
C GLU A 161 -5.15 5.27 -2.69
N ARG A 162 -5.69 6.30 -3.36
CA ARG A 162 -5.55 6.51 -4.80
C ARG A 162 -4.23 7.23 -5.09
N PRO A 163 -3.40 6.77 -6.06
CA PRO A 163 -2.16 7.45 -6.39
C PRO A 163 -2.43 8.82 -7.02
N GLU A 164 -1.55 9.78 -6.74
CA GLU A 164 -1.47 11.03 -7.50
C GLU A 164 -1.16 10.73 -8.98
N LEU A 165 -1.81 11.46 -9.90
CA LEU A 165 -1.65 11.26 -11.34
C LEU A 165 -0.88 12.44 -11.95
N ALA A 166 0.12 12.14 -12.77
CA ALA A 166 0.91 13.11 -13.53
C ALA A 166 0.84 12.79 -15.03
N ASP A 167 1.06 13.77 -15.90
CA ASP A 167 0.94 13.59 -17.36
C ASP A 167 2.23 13.03 -17.99
N GLU A 168 3.39 13.28 -17.37
CA GLU A 168 4.71 12.92 -17.91
C GLU A 168 4.91 11.40 -18.07
N GLU A 169 4.63 10.64 -17.01
CA GLU A 169 4.58 9.17 -17.01
C GLU A 169 3.82 8.63 -15.79
N GLY A 170 3.32 7.40 -15.90
CA GLY A 170 2.71 6.70 -14.78
C GLY A 170 2.21 5.31 -15.13
N SER A 171 1.88 4.52 -14.10
CA SER A 171 1.32 3.18 -14.25
C SER A 171 0.51 2.77 -13.03
N LEU A 172 -0.60 2.08 -13.23
CA LEU A 172 -1.45 1.52 -12.17
C LEU A 172 -2.11 0.22 -12.62
N THR A 173 -2.61 -0.57 -11.67
CA THR A 173 -3.40 -1.76 -11.96
C THR A 173 -4.75 -1.67 -11.25
N LEU A 174 -5.81 -1.95 -11.99
CA LEU A 174 -7.15 -2.23 -11.45
C LEU A 174 -7.45 -3.72 -11.58
N ALA A 175 -8.15 -4.28 -10.61
CA ALA A 175 -8.69 -5.63 -10.70
C ALA A 175 -10.08 -5.75 -10.04
N LYS A 176 -10.89 -6.66 -10.59
CA LYS A 176 -12.09 -7.21 -9.93
C LYS A 176 -12.03 -8.74 -9.94
N THR A 177 -12.84 -9.39 -9.09
CA THR A 177 -13.02 -10.84 -9.17
C THR A 177 -13.54 -11.21 -10.56
N SER A 178 -12.92 -12.18 -11.22
CA SER A 178 -13.36 -12.67 -12.53
C SER A 178 -14.62 -13.53 -12.39
N VAL A 179 -15.38 -13.67 -13.48
CA VAL A 179 -16.38 -14.74 -13.64
C VAL A 179 -15.77 -16.15 -13.56
N GLN A 180 -14.47 -16.29 -13.83
CA GLN A 180 -13.70 -17.53 -13.74
C GLN A 180 -13.23 -17.77 -12.31
N GLU A 181 -13.53 -18.96 -11.74
CA GLU A 181 -13.20 -19.28 -10.35
C GLU A 181 -11.68 -19.22 -10.08
N GLY A 182 -11.29 -18.57 -8.98
CA GLY A 182 -9.88 -18.43 -8.59
C GLY A 182 -9.08 -17.42 -9.43
N ARG A 183 -9.75 -16.57 -10.20
CA ARG A 183 -9.12 -15.58 -11.08
C ARG A 183 -9.60 -14.16 -10.81
N VAL A 184 -8.83 -13.19 -11.31
CA VAL A 184 -9.19 -11.76 -11.31
C VAL A 184 -9.19 -11.24 -12.74
N PHE A 185 -10.13 -10.39 -13.09
CA PHE A 185 -10.08 -9.63 -14.33
C PHE A 185 -9.32 -8.33 -14.08
N GLN A 186 -8.20 -8.17 -14.79
CA GLN A 186 -7.20 -7.14 -14.53
C GLN A 186 -7.09 -6.17 -15.72
N LEU A 187 -7.07 -4.87 -15.41
CA LEU A 187 -6.68 -3.77 -16.31
C LEU A 187 -5.37 -3.16 -15.79
N ALA A 188 -4.25 -3.45 -16.45
CA ALA A 188 -2.99 -2.77 -16.21
C ALA A 188 -2.86 -1.57 -17.16
N ILE A 189 -2.73 -0.36 -16.61
CA ILE A 189 -2.70 0.91 -17.35
C ILE A 189 -1.31 1.53 -17.19
N GLY A 190 -0.71 2.02 -18.27
CA GLY A 190 0.55 2.76 -18.20
C GLY A 190 0.71 3.74 -19.35
N TRP A 191 1.27 4.92 -19.07
CA TRP A 191 1.42 6.01 -20.03
C TRP A 191 2.78 6.69 -19.91
N SER A 192 3.20 7.37 -20.98
CA SER A 192 4.37 8.23 -20.95
C SER A 192 4.30 9.24 -22.11
N GLN A 193 4.31 10.52 -21.77
CA GLN A 193 4.33 11.64 -22.72
C GLN A 193 5.55 11.56 -23.66
N ALA A 194 6.69 11.05 -23.17
CA ALA A 194 7.90 10.84 -23.96
C ALA A 194 7.73 9.78 -25.08
N ASN A 195 6.73 8.90 -24.97
CA ASN A 195 6.35 7.93 -26.00
C ASN A 195 5.06 8.33 -26.75
N GLY A 196 4.40 9.42 -26.36
CA GLY A 196 3.14 9.90 -26.95
C GLY A 196 1.95 8.92 -26.84
N ASN A 197 2.03 7.94 -25.93
CA ASN A 197 1.07 6.84 -25.87
C ASN A 197 0.69 6.43 -24.44
N LEU A 198 -0.58 6.05 -24.26
CA LEU A 198 -1.09 5.27 -23.15
C LEU A 198 -1.38 3.84 -23.62
N THR A 199 -1.12 2.86 -22.77
CA THR A 199 -1.37 1.44 -23.02
C THR A 199 -2.27 0.87 -21.92
N ILE A 200 -3.30 0.13 -22.31
CA ILE A 200 -4.11 -0.70 -21.41
C ILE A 200 -3.92 -2.15 -21.81
N ARG A 201 -3.47 -2.97 -20.87
CA ARG A 201 -3.46 -4.43 -21.00
C ARG A 201 -4.58 -5.01 -20.18
N THR A 202 -5.47 -5.76 -20.81
CA THR A 202 -6.42 -6.64 -20.11
C THR A 202 -5.89 -8.06 -20.00
N SER A 203 -6.21 -8.75 -18.90
CA SER A 203 -5.95 -10.18 -18.73
C SER A 203 -6.81 -10.82 -17.64
N VAL A 204 -6.97 -12.15 -17.66
CA VAL A 204 -7.63 -12.93 -16.60
C VAL A 204 -6.65 -13.94 -15.94
N PRO A 205 -5.66 -13.45 -15.16
CA PRO A 205 -4.73 -14.30 -14.41
C PRO A 205 -5.36 -14.96 -13.17
N GLU A 206 -4.68 -15.99 -12.66
CA GLU A 206 -4.99 -16.59 -11.36
C GLU A 206 -4.62 -15.64 -10.23
N GLY A 207 -5.49 -15.58 -9.21
CA GLY A 207 -5.36 -14.61 -8.12
C GLY A 207 -6.67 -14.38 -7.39
N LYS A 208 -6.59 -13.65 -6.28
CA LYS A 208 -7.75 -13.21 -5.50
C LYS A 208 -7.42 -11.89 -4.84
N LEU A 209 -8.35 -10.94 -4.91
CA LEU A 209 -8.25 -9.68 -4.18
C LEU A 209 -8.16 -9.92 -2.67
N HIS A 210 -7.21 -9.27 -2.01
CA HIS A 210 -7.10 -9.21 -0.56
C HIS A 210 -6.93 -7.76 -0.09
N ARG A 211 -7.19 -7.50 1.18
CA ARG A 211 -7.03 -6.17 1.81
C ARG A 211 -5.83 -6.22 2.75
N PRO A 212 -5.25 -5.06 3.12
CA PRO A 212 -4.25 -5.03 4.19
C PRO A 212 -4.76 -5.80 5.41
N GLU A 213 -3.89 -6.64 5.98
CA GLU A 213 -4.12 -7.04 7.36
C GLU A 213 -4.10 -5.74 8.16
N LYS A 214 -5.22 -5.40 8.81
CA LYS A 214 -5.22 -4.31 9.77
C LYS A 214 -4.09 -4.60 10.76
N GLU A 215 -3.14 -3.66 10.88
CA GLU A 215 -2.23 -3.70 12.00
C GLU A 215 -3.09 -3.81 13.26
N LYS A 216 -2.82 -4.84 14.05
CA LYS A 216 -3.40 -4.91 15.39
C LYS A 216 -2.73 -3.79 16.14
N GLU A 217 -3.48 -2.72 16.40
CA GLU A 217 -3.12 -1.76 17.43
C GLU A 217 -2.72 -2.57 18.66
N ASP A 218 -1.53 -2.26 19.22
CA ASP A 218 -1.03 -2.97 20.39
C ASP A 218 -1.80 -2.43 21.60
N ASP A 219 -3.06 -2.87 21.72
CA ASP A 219 -4.06 -2.54 22.74
C ASP A 219 -3.56 -2.79 24.19
N GLY A 220 -2.35 -3.34 24.32
CA GLY A 220 -1.72 -3.75 25.55
C GLY A 220 -2.28 -5.07 26.09
N PRO A 221 -1.99 -5.41 27.35
CA PRO A 221 -2.82 -6.37 28.07
C PRO A 221 -4.25 -5.82 28.15
N PRO A 222 -5.29 -6.66 28.02
CA PRO A 222 -6.67 -6.19 28.07
C PRO A 222 -6.97 -5.49 29.40
N PRO A 223 -7.75 -4.40 29.41
CA PRO A 223 -8.01 -3.61 30.60
C PRO A 223 -8.73 -4.44 31.67
N ALA A 224 -8.34 -4.22 32.93
CA ALA A 224 -8.86 -4.94 34.09
C ALA A 224 -10.40 -5.00 34.13
N SER A 225 -10.93 -6.11 34.64
CA SER A 225 -12.38 -6.28 34.72
C SER A 225 -13.01 -5.26 35.65
N VAL A 226 -14.30 -4.98 35.44
CA VAL A 226 -15.09 -4.10 36.32
C VAL A 226 -14.98 -4.53 37.78
N ARG A 227 -14.90 -5.85 38.04
CA ARG A 227 -14.77 -6.39 39.39
C ARG A 227 -13.40 -6.11 40.00
N GLU A 228 -12.31 -6.32 39.28
CA GLU A 228 -10.94 -6.06 39.81
C GLU A 228 -10.74 -4.57 40.11
N GLN A 229 -11.27 -3.68 39.25
CA GLN A 229 -11.25 -2.25 39.50
C GLN A 229 -12.12 -1.83 40.70
N LEU A 230 -13.32 -2.39 40.87
CA LEU A 230 -14.16 -2.14 42.06
C LEU A 230 -13.52 -2.66 43.34
N ASP A 231 -13.06 -3.93 43.35
CA ASP A 231 -12.42 -4.57 44.49
C ASP A 231 -11.15 -3.81 44.93
N ALA A 232 -10.47 -3.08 44.02
CA ALA A 232 -9.36 -2.19 44.34
C ALA A 232 -9.80 -0.79 44.81
N LEU A 233 -10.79 -0.17 44.16
CA LEU A 233 -11.34 1.14 44.59
C LEU A 233 -11.93 1.08 46.00
N GLU A 234 -12.56 -0.04 46.38
CA GLU A 234 -13.09 -0.27 47.74
C GLU A 234 -12.01 -0.40 48.82
N GLN A 235 -10.74 -0.69 48.44
CA GLN A 235 -9.60 -0.76 49.37
C GLN A 235 -8.93 0.60 49.63
N LEU A 236 -9.24 1.63 48.85
CA LEU A 236 -8.77 2.99 49.07
C LEU A 236 -9.53 3.67 50.23
N THR A 237 -9.04 4.80 50.70
CA THR A 237 -9.80 5.69 51.59
C THR A 237 -10.51 6.78 50.78
N PRO A 238 -11.65 7.33 51.26
CA PRO A 238 -12.30 8.46 50.59
C PRO A 238 -11.34 9.63 50.35
N ALA A 239 -10.45 9.91 51.32
CA ALA A 239 -9.44 10.95 51.22
C ALA A 239 -8.48 10.78 50.01
N GLN A 240 -8.08 9.55 49.69
CA GLN A 240 -7.25 9.28 48.48
C GLN A 240 -8.02 9.56 47.19
N LEU A 241 -9.33 9.28 47.17
CA LEU A 241 -10.23 9.63 46.06
C LEU A 241 -10.71 11.11 46.10
N THR A 242 -10.21 11.89 47.06
CA THR A 242 -10.69 13.25 47.41
C THR A 242 -12.20 13.32 47.71
N LEU A 243 -12.83 12.18 48.03
CA LEU A 243 -14.22 12.06 48.46
C LEU A 243 -14.36 12.45 49.95
N PRO A 244 -15.51 13.00 50.38
CA PRO A 244 -15.73 13.34 51.79
C PRO A 244 -15.88 12.10 52.69
N GLY A 245 -15.88 12.31 54.01
CA GLY A 245 -16.09 11.25 55.00
C GLY A 245 -14.87 10.34 55.22
N ASN A 246 -15.08 9.23 55.95
CA ASN A 246 -14.00 8.43 56.53
C ASN A 246 -14.00 6.95 56.13
N SER A 247 -15.00 6.47 55.36
CA SER A 247 -15.11 5.06 54.95
C SER A 247 -15.70 4.91 53.55
N MET A 248 -15.19 3.96 52.77
CA MET A 248 -15.77 3.58 51.49
C MET A 248 -17.15 2.92 51.65
N SER A 249 -17.45 2.32 52.82
CA SER A 249 -18.75 1.68 53.09
C SER A 249 -19.95 2.63 52.97
N SER A 250 -19.74 3.94 53.15
CA SER A 250 -20.74 5.00 52.99
C SER A 250 -21.08 5.30 51.52
N TYR A 251 -20.31 4.78 50.56
CA TYR A 251 -20.51 5.03 49.14
C TYR A 251 -21.13 3.85 48.41
N GLU A 252 -21.92 4.14 47.39
CA GLU A 252 -22.33 3.19 46.35
C GLU A 252 -21.63 3.57 45.04
N ILE A 253 -21.01 2.59 44.39
CA ILE A 253 -20.12 2.81 43.25
C ILE A 253 -20.76 2.23 41.98
N TYR A 254 -21.09 3.10 41.02
CA TYR A 254 -21.64 2.68 39.74
C TYR A 254 -20.60 2.81 38.62
N PRO A 255 -20.11 1.68 38.05
CA PRO A 255 -19.30 1.71 36.85
C PRO A 255 -20.15 2.13 35.65
N ILE A 256 -19.56 2.93 34.77
CA ILE A 256 -20.17 3.33 33.49
C ILE A 256 -19.54 2.49 32.38
N GLU A 257 -20.36 2.07 31.41
CA GLU A 257 -19.92 1.28 30.26
C GLU A 257 -19.06 2.11 29.29
N GLY A 258 -18.12 1.43 28.62
CA GLY A 258 -17.11 2.05 27.77
C GLY A 258 -15.84 2.50 28.52
N PHE A 259 -14.98 3.19 27.80
CA PHE A 259 -13.71 3.75 28.28
C PHE A 259 -13.48 5.14 27.67
N VAL A 260 -12.66 5.95 28.33
CA VAL A 260 -12.21 7.28 27.86
C VAL A 260 -10.70 7.36 28.05
N THR A 261 -9.98 7.82 27.03
CA THR A 261 -8.53 8.03 27.11
C THR A 261 -8.21 9.33 27.84
N ILE A 262 -7.41 9.24 28.91
CA ILE A 262 -6.97 10.38 29.74
C ILE A 262 -5.44 10.30 29.84
N ASP A 263 -4.74 11.35 29.41
CA ASP A 263 -3.27 11.42 29.35
C ASP A 263 -2.59 10.22 28.63
N GLY A 264 -3.32 9.59 27.70
CA GLY A 264 -2.89 8.37 26.99
C GLY A 264 -3.40 7.06 27.60
N ASN A 265 -3.87 7.07 28.86
CA ASN A 265 -4.35 5.90 29.57
C ASN A 265 -5.84 5.63 29.30
N LEU A 266 -6.17 4.40 28.89
CA LEU A 266 -7.55 3.96 28.67
C LEU A 266 -8.26 3.76 30.03
N CYS A 267 -9.17 4.66 30.40
CA CYS A 267 -9.79 4.70 31.74
C CYS A 267 -11.29 4.42 31.73
N ARG A 268 -11.77 3.64 32.71
CA ARG A 268 -13.20 3.42 32.97
C ARG A 268 -13.72 4.44 33.98
N ARG A 269 -14.92 4.97 33.77
CA ARG A 269 -15.56 5.95 34.67
C ARG A 269 -16.38 5.26 35.76
N PHE A 270 -16.25 5.73 36.98
CA PHE A 270 -16.99 5.30 38.17
C PHE A 270 -17.65 6.50 38.85
N ASN A 271 -18.97 6.44 39.01
CA ASN A 271 -19.73 7.45 39.75
C ASN A 271 -19.89 6.99 41.20
N PHE A 272 -19.55 7.85 42.15
CA PHE A 272 -19.70 7.60 43.59
C PHE A 272 -20.90 8.36 44.14
N TYR A 273 -21.80 7.65 44.82
CA TYR A 273 -23.01 8.21 45.45
C TYR A 273 -22.95 8.03 46.96
N ASP A 274 -23.27 9.09 47.72
CA ASP A 274 -23.36 9.04 49.18
C ASP A 274 -24.68 8.35 49.60
N LYS A 275 -24.60 7.22 50.31
CA LYS A 275 -25.77 6.46 50.77
C LYS A 275 -26.64 7.23 51.76
N GLU A 276 -26.11 8.24 52.43
CA GLU A 276 -26.87 9.14 53.32
C GLU A 276 -27.51 10.32 52.56
N LYS A 277 -27.10 10.56 51.29
CA LYS A 277 -27.64 11.60 50.41
C LYS A 277 -27.99 11.04 49.00
N PRO A 278 -28.95 10.11 48.91
CA PRO A 278 -29.30 9.47 47.66
C PRO A 278 -29.86 10.48 46.64
N GLY A 279 -29.15 10.67 45.53
CA GLY A 279 -29.51 11.54 44.42
C GLY A 279 -28.30 12.25 43.81
N ASP A 280 -27.41 12.75 44.67
CA ASP A 280 -26.25 13.55 44.26
C ASP A 280 -25.00 12.69 44.05
N ILE A 281 -24.17 13.06 43.06
CA ILE A 281 -22.88 12.41 42.80
C ILE A 281 -21.84 13.05 43.73
N ALA A 282 -21.29 12.26 44.66
CA ALA A 282 -20.25 12.70 45.60
C ALA A 282 -18.85 12.80 44.95
N GLY A 283 -18.66 12.16 43.80
CA GLY A 283 -17.50 12.36 42.93
C GLY A 283 -17.51 11.44 41.72
N ILE A 284 -16.76 11.83 40.69
CA ILE A 284 -16.56 11.05 39.47
C ILE A 284 -15.07 10.73 39.36
N ILE A 285 -14.76 9.43 39.35
CA ILE A 285 -13.40 8.91 39.28
C ILE A 285 -13.24 8.17 37.96
N PHE A 286 -12.10 8.36 37.30
CA PHE A 286 -11.68 7.55 36.17
C PHE A 286 -10.50 6.67 36.61
N TYR A 287 -10.59 5.37 36.38
CA TYR A 287 -9.55 4.41 36.76
C TYR A 287 -9.06 3.65 35.52
N SER A 288 -7.75 3.72 35.30
CA SER A 288 -7.03 3.13 34.18
C SER A 288 -7.16 1.61 34.08
N GLY A 289 -7.13 1.09 32.85
CA GLY A 289 -7.20 -0.35 32.57
C GLY A 289 -6.04 -1.16 33.13
N ASP A 290 -4.87 -0.56 33.33
CA ASP A 290 -3.69 -1.15 33.99
C ASP A 290 -3.70 -0.98 35.52
N MET A 291 -4.72 -0.31 36.06
CA MET A 291 -4.93 -0.02 37.48
C MET A 291 -3.85 0.86 38.14
N GLN A 292 -2.97 1.51 37.36
CA GLN A 292 -1.88 2.34 37.91
C GLN A 292 -2.29 3.80 38.12
N HIS A 293 -3.08 4.36 37.20
CA HIS A 293 -3.47 5.77 37.19
C HIS A 293 -4.94 5.97 37.58
N THR A 294 -5.19 6.89 38.52
CA THR A 294 -6.54 7.27 38.98
C THR A 294 -6.72 8.76 38.82
N TYR A 295 -7.83 9.22 38.23
CA TYR A 295 -8.10 10.63 37.98
C TYR A 295 -9.43 11.05 38.60
N ARG A 296 -9.51 12.29 39.11
CA ARG A 296 -10.76 12.90 39.56
C ARG A 296 -11.27 13.90 38.53
N MET A 297 -12.57 13.84 38.24
CA MET A 297 -13.29 14.85 37.46
C MET A 297 -14.16 15.70 38.40
N ASP A 298 -14.29 16.99 38.11
CA ASP A 298 -15.27 17.84 38.78
C ASP A 298 -16.69 17.51 38.31
N VAL A 299 -17.65 17.67 39.21
CA VAL A 299 -19.07 17.40 38.93
C VAL A 299 -19.76 18.65 38.39
N ASP A 300 -19.25 19.85 38.72
CA ASP A 300 -19.87 21.13 38.34
C ASP A 300 -19.54 21.55 36.89
N ASP A 301 -18.33 21.27 36.39
CA ASP A 301 -17.89 21.67 35.03
C ASP A 301 -17.39 20.51 34.13
N ASN A 302 -17.30 19.29 34.66
CA ASN A 302 -16.77 18.10 33.98
C ASN A 302 -15.28 18.17 33.55
N THR A 303 -14.49 19.08 34.13
CA THR A 303 -13.03 19.10 33.91
C THR A 303 -12.34 17.99 34.71
N ILE A 304 -11.28 17.41 34.15
CA ILE A 304 -10.41 16.47 34.88
C ILE A 304 -9.46 17.32 35.74
N ILE A 305 -9.62 17.24 37.06
CA ILE A 305 -8.97 18.15 38.00
C ILE A 305 -7.50 17.74 38.23
N THR A 306 -7.25 16.45 38.49
CA THR A 306 -5.92 15.96 38.87
C THR A 306 -5.81 14.43 38.75
N GLU A 307 -4.61 13.95 38.41
CA GLU A 307 -4.14 12.59 38.71
C GLU A 307 -3.92 12.43 40.23
N LEU A 308 -4.54 11.41 40.83
CA LEU A 308 -4.44 11.06 42.24
C LEU A 308 -3.27 10.11 42.49
N LYS A 309 -2.68 10.16 43.69
CA LYS A 309 -1.43 9.47 44.08
C LYS A 309 -1.52 8.84 45.46
#